data_AF-A0AAW3WIU7-F1
#
_entry.id   AF-A0AAW3WIU7-F1
#
_cell.length_a   1.000
_cell.length_b   1.000
_cell.length_c   1.000
_cell.angle_alpha   90.00
_cell.angle_beta   90.00
_cell.angle_gamma   90.00
#
_symmetry.space_group_name_H-M   'P 1'
#
loop_
_entity.id
_entity.type
_entity.pdbx_description
1 polymer ?
#
loop_
_entity_poly.entity_id
_entity_poly.type
_entity_poly.pdbx_seq_one_letter_code
_entity_poly.pdbx_strand_id
1 'polypeptide(L)'
;HLCHHPDLPELGACRLCVVENNGEIVTSCTLKAEDGMVIKTQGEKINKKRQLAMELILAAHPEECSTCPKYGKCELQVLIQYLGVGPERLRMRVKPFPKNTSNPLFDHDMTRCVLCGRCARVCQKVRKVNAIDYQKKNGEVYIGSPHEKLLIDADCKFCGACVEICPTGALMDKKELIDLNKNKETALVPCRNTCPAGTDIPTYIRLVNEGKYSEATAVIREKLPIPKILGHICSHPCEAECRRGNVNEPISIRELKLFAVENDEKEIWKKNRKQLPPTGKKVGIIGAGPAGLSAAYYLKKQGHDVTVYEALPYVGGMTRVGIPEYRLPRDVIEEEANLIKEIGVEIVTNKRIENFESLLNEGYDVVLAAIGAHKGIRLPIEGNDLD
;
A
#
# COMPACT_ATOMS: atom_id res chain seq x y z
N HIS A 1 -23.27 -4.03 13.53
CA HIS A 1 -22.43 -4.74 14.53
C HIS A 1 -21.12 -3.97 14.74
N LEU A 2 -20.40 -4.17 15.85
CA LEU A 2 -19.13 -3.45 16.12
C LEU A 2 -17.91 -4.35 16.32
N CYS A 3 -18.07 -5.59 16.81
CA CYS A 3 -16.92 -6.49 16.97
C CYS A 3 -16.65 -7.33 15.73
N HIS A 4 -17.66 -7.75 14.99
CA HIS A 4 -17.46 -8.56 13.78
C HIS A 4 -16.70 -7.76 12.69
N HIS A 5 -15.80 -8.44 11.98
CA HIS A 5 -15.07 -7.95 10.82
C HIS A 5 -14.72 -9.16 9.94
N PRO A 6 -14.90 -9.12 8.60
CA PRO A 6 -14.72 -10.29 7.74
C PRO A 6 -13.34 -10.96 7.86
N ASP A 7 -12.29 -10.15 7.99
CA ASP A 7 -10.91 -10.64 8.07
C ASP A 7 -10.45 -11.05 9.49
N LEU A 8 -11.35 -11.08 10.47
CA LEU A 8 -11.02 -11.42 11.85
C LEU A 8 -11.82 -12.61 12.37
N PRO A 9 -11.23 -13.46 13.23
CA PRO A 9 -11.97 -14.52 13.91
C PRO A 9 -13.17 -13.98 14.70
N GLU A 10 -14.26 -14.74 14.69
CA GLU A 10 -15.50 -14.38 15.37
C GLU A 10 -15.32 -14.17 16.88
N LEU A 11 -16.12 -13.25 17.46
CA LEU A 11 -16.04 -12.91 18.88
C LEU A 11 -17.41 -12.84 19.58
N GLY A 12 -18.44 -12.29 18.92
CA GLY A 12 -19.78 -12.14 19.52
C GLY A 12 -19.90 -11.14 20.69
N ALA A 13 -18.81 -10.51 21.14
CA ALA A 13 -18.79 -9.71 22.37
C ALA A 13 -19.72 -8.48 22.36
N CYS A 14 -19.89 -7.79 21.22
CA CYS A 14 -20.71 -6.57 21.20
C CYS A 14 -22.23 -6.82 21.27
N ARG A 15 -22.68 -8.07 21.06
CA ARG A 15 -24.10 -8.48 21.07
C ARG A 15 -25.06 -7.68 20.15
N LEU A 16 -24.55 -6.85 19.25
CA LEU A 16 -25.40 -6.09 18.30
C LEU A 16 -25.90 -6.94 17.11
N CYS A 17 -25.29 -8.09 16.87
CA CYS A 17 -25.68 -9.05 15.83
C CYS A 17 -26.65 -10.13 16.34
N VAL A 18 -27.35 -9.89 17.45
CA VAL A 18 -28.29 -10.88 17.98
C VAL A 18 -29.45 -11.12 17.02
N VAL A 19 -29.82 -12.39 16.87
CA VAL A 19 -30.93 -12.92 16.08
C VAL A 19 -31.63 -14.02 16.87
N GLU A 20 -32.84 -14.40 16.47
CA GLU A 20 -33.55 -15.53 17.08
C GLU A 20 -33.42 -16.77 16.20
N ASN A 21 -32.97 -17.86 16.80
CA ASN A 21 -32.90 -19.21 16.22
C ASN A 21 -33.66 -20.16 17.14
N ASN A 22 -34.71 -20.83 16.65
CA ASN A 22 -35.54 -21.76 17.44
C ASN A 22 -36.03 -21.20 18.79
N GLY A 23 -36.36 -19.90 18.85
CA GLY A 23 -36.85 -19.22 20.07
C GLY A 23 -35.73 -18.70 21.00
N GLU A 24 -34.48 -19.07 20.75
CA GLU A 24 -33.31 -18.61 21.50
C GLU A 24 -32.64 -17.41 20.84
N ILE A 25 -32.15 -16.47 21.66
CA ILE A 25 -31.40 -15.32 21.17
C ILE A 25 -29.92 -15.66 21.11
N VAL A 26 -29.39 -15.71 19.89
CA VAL A 26 -28.00 -16.08 19.59
C VAL A 26 -27.31 -14.97 18.82
N THR A 27 -25.98 -14.96 18.79
CA THR A 27 -25.19 -14.01 17.99
C THR A 27 -24.97 -14.57 16.59
N SER A 28 -25.45 -13.87 15.55
CA SER A 28 -25.37 -14.36 14.17
C SER A 28 -23.94 -14.54 13.68
N CYS A 29 -22.99 -13.76 14.19
CA CYS A 29 -21.62 -13.82 13.74
C CYS A 29 -20.90 -15.11 14.21
N THR A 30 -21.28 -15.67 15.36
CA THR A 30 -20.71 -16.95 15.84
C THR A 30 -21.55 -18.16 15.45
N LEU A 31 -22.76 -17.95 14.92
CA LEU A 31 -23.68 -19.02 14.58
C LEU A 31 -23.26 -19.64 13.25
N LYS A 32 -23.13 -20.97 13.21
CA LYS A 32 -22.92 -21.71 11.96
C LYS A 32 -24.27 -21.93 11.29
N ALA A 33 -24.34 -21.62 10.00
CA ALA A 33 -25.54 -21.89 9.21
C ALA A 33 -25.68 -23.40 8.98
N GLU A 34 -26.90 -23.90 9.14
CA GLU A 34 -27.28 -25.29 8.92
C GLU A 34 -28.44 -25.36 7.92
N ASP A 35 -28.56 -26.48 7.20
CA ASP A 35 -29.65 -26.65 6.25
C ASP A 35 -31.02 -26.62 6.97
N GLY A 36 -32.00 -25.97 6.35
CA GLY A 36 -33.32 -25.78 6.95
C GLY A 36 -33.39 -24.79 8.13
N MET A 37 -32.30 -24.10 8.49
CA MET A 37 -32.29 -23.13 9.58
C MET A 37 -33.17 -21.90 9.26
N VAL A 38 -34.12 -21.58 10.15
CA VAL A 38 -35.00 -20.40 10.03
C VAL A 38 -34.62 -19.35 11.07
N ILE A 39 -33.97 -18.29 10.61
CA ILE A 39 -33.52 -17.19 11.49
C ILE A 39 -34.50 -16.02 11.43
N LYS A 40 -35.00 -15.61 12.59
CA LYS A 40 -35.71 -14.33 12.70
C LYS A 40 -34.72 -13.22 13.03
N THR A 41 -34.64 -12.22 12.15
CA THR A 41 -33.71 -11.10 12.27
C THR A 41 -34.33 -9.84 12.88
N GLN A 42 -35.67 -9.81 12.99
CA GLN A 42 -36.47 -8.73 13.53
C GLN A 42 -37.49 -9.27 14.55
N GLY A 43 -37.83 -8.43 15.52
CA GLY A 43 -38.81 -8.75 16.56
C GLY A 43 -38.56 -7.91 17.82
N GLU A 44 -39.58 -7.74 18.65
CA GLU A 44 -39.50 -6.89 19.84
C GLU A 44 -38.42 -7.36 20.82
N LYS A 45 -38.33 -8.67 21.06
CA LYS A 45 -37.31 -9.30 21.91
C LYS A 45 -35.89 -9.03 21.40
N ILE A 46 -35.67 -9.14 20.09
CA ILE A 46 -34.38 -8.89 19.42
C ILE A 46 -34.01 -7.41 19.54
N ASN A 47 -34.96 -6.52 19.25
CA ASN A 47 -34.76 -5.07 19.29
C ASN A 47 -34.41 -4.62 20.71
N LYS A 48 -35.16 -5.06 21.73
CA LYS A 48 -34.85 -4.77 23.14
C LYS A 48 -33.42 -5.20 23.54
N LYS A 49 -32.97 -6.37 23.07
CA LYS A 49 -31.60 -6.85 23.34
C LYS A 49 -30.54 -6.02 22.64
N ARG A 50 -30.76 -5.61 21.38
CA ARG A 50 -29.84 -4.72 20.64
C ARG A 50 -29.76 -3.33 21.28
N GLN A 51 -30.91 -2.78 21.68
CA GLN A 51 -31.00 -1.49 22.36
C GLN A 51 -30.25 -1.53 23.69
N LEU A 52 -30.53 -2.51 24.55
CA LEU A 52 -29.81 -2.67 25.82
C LEU A 52 -28.29 -2.84 25.64
N ALA A 53 -27.87 -3.65 24.66
CA ALA A 53 -26.45 -3.83 24.36
C ALA A 53 -25.79 -2.51 23.93
N MET A 54 -26.49 -1.71 23.13
CA MET A 54 -26.00 -0.39 22.72
C MET A 54 -25.98 0.59 23.89
N GLU A 55 -27.05 0.69 24.67
CA GLU A 55 -27.14 1.55 25.87
C GLU A 55 -25.96 1.25 26.82
N LEU A 56 -25.63 -0.02 27.07
CA LEU A 56 -24.48 -0.43 27.91
C LEU A 56 -23.13 0.00 27.34
N ILE A 57 -22.98 0.02 26.01
CA ILE A 57 -21.77 0.51 25.34
C ILE A 57 -21.67 2.03 25.51
N LEU A 58 -22.77 2.74 25.29
CA LEU A 58 -22.84 4.21 25.40
C LEU A 58 -22.65 4.69 26.84
N ALA A 59 -23.11 3.93 27.83
CA ALA A 59 -22.94 4.24 29.25
C ALA A 59 -21.47 4.45 29.67
N ALA A 60 -20.51 3.92 28.89
CA ALA A 60 -19.08 4.03 29.14
C ALA A 60 -18.32 4.76 28.02
N HIS A 61 -19.02 5.47 27.12
CA HIS A 61 -18.44 6.21 26.00
C HIS A 61 -18.82 7.70 26.13
N PRO A 62 -17.89 8.64 25.86
CA PRO A 62 -18.20 10.08 25.88
C PRO A 62 -19.33 10.45 24.90
N GLU A 63 -20.22 11.36 25.30
CA GLU A 63 -21.37 11.79 24.48
C GLU A 63 -20.97 12.80 23.39
N GLU A 64 -19.82 13.46 23.56
CA GLU A 64 -19.34 14.54 22.69
C GLU A 64 -18.80 14.02 21.35
N CYS A 65 -19.70 13.85 20.39
CA CYS A 65 -19.35 13.41 19.04
C CYS A 65 -18.78 14.55 18.19
N SER A 66 -19.19 15.81 18.42
CA SER A 66 -18.80 16.97 17.61
C SER A 66 -17.30 17.27 17.65
N THR A 67 -16.62 16.94 18.75
CA THR A 67 -15.17 17.12 18.92
C THR A 67 -14.37 15.87 18.49
N CYS A 68 -15.05 14.78 18.11
CA CYS A 68 -14.41 13.53 17.73
C CYS A 68 -13.95 13.58 16.26
N PRO A 69 -12.66 13.31 15.97
CA PRO A 69 -12.16 13.27 14.58
C PRO A 69 -12.80 12.16 13.71
N LYS A 70 -13.48 11.18 14.33
CA LYS A 70 -14.22 10.12 13.64
C LYS A 70 -15.63 10.55 13.23
N TYR A 71 -16.07 11.76 13.59
CA TYR A 71 -17.42 12.25 13.33
C TYR A 71 -17.79 12.13 11.85
N GLY A 72 -18.99 11.64 11.56
CA GLY A 72 -19.49 11.39 10.20
C GLY A 72 -18.91 10.12 9.54
N LYS A 73 -17.91 9.47 10.13
CA LYS A 73 -17.28 8.23 9.64
C LYS A 73 -17.24 7.12 10.70
N CYS A 74 -17.94 7.30 11.82
CA CYS A 74 -17.90 6.41 12.98
C CYS A 74 -18.98 5.31 12.85
N GLU A 75 -18.59 4.03 12.88
CA GLU A 75 -19.53 2.90 12.83
C GLU A 75 -20.47 2.91 14.04
N LEU A 76 -19.98 3.31 15.22
CA LEU A 76 -20.82 3.44 16.42
C LEU A 76 -21.92 4.49 16.22
N GLN A 77 -21.58 5.65 15.65
CA GLN A 77 -22.54 6.73 15.38
C GLN A 77 -23.66 6.28 14.44
N VAL A 78 -23.31 5.54 13.38
CA VAL A 78 -24.30 4.98 12.44
C VAL A 78 -25.26 4.03 13.17
N LEU A 79 -24.76 3.20 14.08
CA LEU A 79 -25.60 2.26 14.82
C LEU A 79 -26.47 2.93 15.88
N ILE A 80 -26.01 4.02 16.50
CA ILE A 80 -26.83 4.86 17.39
C ILE A 80 -28.05 5.38 16.62
N GLN A 81 -27.83 5.96 15.44
CA GLN A 81 -28.89 6.49 14.59
C GLN A 81 -29.84 5.40 14.11
N TYR A 82 -29.31 4.25 13.70
CA TYR A 82 -30.11 3.13 13.22
C TYR A 82 -31.01 2.52 14.33
N LEU A 83 -30.49 2.38 15.54
CA LEU A 83 -31.24 1.78 16.66
C LEU A 83 -32.14 2.79 17.40
N GLY A 84 -31.91 4.09 17.21
CA GLY A 84 -32.67 5.15 17.87
C GLY A 84 -32.51 5.14 19.39
N VAL A 85 -31.28 4.90 19.88
CA VAL A 85 -30.99 4.77 21.31
C VAL A 85 -29.94 5.78 21.76
N GLY A 86 -30.15 6.37 22.92
CA GLY A 86 -29.18 7.17 23.64
C GLY A 86 -28.83 6.57 25.01
N PRO A 87 -27.88 7.17 25.74
CA PRO A 87 -27.48 6.68 27.05
C PRO A 87 -28.44 7.06 28.19
N GLU A 88 -29.55 7.77 27.93
CA GLU A 88 -30.33 8.49 28.96
C GLU A 88 -30.89 7.59 30.07
N ARG A 89 -31.06 6.29 29.77
CA ARG A 89 -31.60 5.29 30.71
C ARG A 89 -30.59 4.75 31.71
N LEU A 90 -29.30 4.95 31.46
CA LEU A 90 -28.23 4.36 32.27
C LEU A 90 -27.38 5.46 32.91
N ARG A 91 -26.86 5.14 34.10
CA ARG A 91 -25.87 6.01 34.75
C ARG A 91 -24.57 5.97 33.95
N MET A 92 -24.21 7.13 33.40
CA MET A 92 -22.94 7.32 32.71
C MET A 92 -21.76 7.11 33.65
N ARG A 93 -20.71 6.47 33.12
CA ARG A 93 -19.42 6.32 33.79
C ARG A 93 -18.29 6.80 32.89
N VAL A 94 -17.33 7.49 33.50
CA VAL A 94 -16.13 7.96 32.82
C VAL A 94 -15.01 6.96 33.10
N LYS A 95 -14.28 6.56 32.05
CA LYS A 95 -13.14 5.66 32.19
C LYS A 95 -11.93 6.44 32.71
N PRO A 96 -11.17 5.92 33.69
CA PRO A 96 -10.05 6.62 34.31
C PRO A 96 -8.75 6.53 33.48
N PHE A 97 -8.84 6.35 32.16
CA PHE A 97 -7.68 6.16 31.30
C PHE A 97 -7.38 7.44 30.53
N PRO A 98 -6.20 8.06 30.72
CA PRO A 98 -5.82 9.23 29.94
C PRO A 98 -5.60 8.85 28.47
N LYS A 99 -5.89 9.79 27.57
CA LYS A 99 -5.50 9.68 26.17
C LYS A 99 -3.97 9.65 26.07
N ASN A 100 -3.43 8.66 25.38
CA ASN A 100 -2.00 8.57 25.09
C ASN A 100 -1.72 9.13 23.68
N THR A 101 -1.02 10.25 23.64
CA THR A 101 -0.56 10.94 22.41
C THR A 101 0.95 10.78 22.16
N SER A 102 1.66 10.06 23.04
CA SER A 102 3.11 9.89 22.97
C SER A 102 3.55 8.90 21.90
N ASN A 103 2.63 8.09 21.36
CA ASN A 103 2.93 7.19 20.26
C ASN A 103 3.31 7.97 18.99
N PRO A 104 4.26 7.47 18.18
CA PRO A 104 4.76 8.18 17.00
C PRO A 104 3.71 8.38 15.90
N LEU A 105 2.88 7.37 15.59
CA LEU A 105 2.03 7.40 14.39
C LEU A 105 0.54 7.69 14.65
N PHE A 106 0.01 7.31 15.81
CA PHE A 106 -1.43 7.38 16.09
C PHE A 106 -1.70 7.60 17.58
N ASP A 107 -2.79 8.29 17.87
CA ASP A 107 -3.29 8.50 19.22
C ASP A 107 -4.04 7.27 19.73
N HIS A 108 -3.93 7.03 21.03
CA HIS A 108 -4.57 5.93 21.73
C HIS A 108 -5.47 6.48 22.86
N ASP A 109 -6.77 6.58 22.60
CA ASP A 109 -7.78 7.16 23.49
C ASP A 109 -8.77 6.09 23.97
N MET A 110 -8.50 5.53 25.14
CA MET A 110 -9.33 4.45 25.70
C MET A 110 -10.66 4.93 26.30
N THR A 111 -10.86 6.24 26.47
CA THR A 111 -12.17 6.78 26.86
C THR A 111 -13.22 6.47 25.79
N ARG A 112 -12.83 6.55 24.51
CA ARG A 112 -13.66 6.28 23.32
C ARG A 112 -13.70 4.81 22.87
N CYS A 113 -13.01 3.91 23.60
CA CYS A 113 -12.97 2.49 23.28
C CYS A 113 -14.27 1.78 23.67
N VAL A 114 -14.82 0.94 22.79
CA VAL A 114 -16.02 0.14 23.07
C VAL A 114 -15.73 -1.33 23.34
N LEU A 115 -14.46 -1.67 23.59
CA LEU A 115 -14.01 -3.04 23.90
C LEU A 115 -14.45 -4.08 22.87
N CYS A 116 -14.51 -3.70 21.59
CA CYS A 116 -14.91 -4.62 20.50
C CYS A 116 -13.84 -5.67 20.15
N GLY A 117 -12.60 -5.49 20.65
CA GLY A 117 -11.49 -6.42 20.46
C GLY A 117 -10.98 -6.55 19.02
N ARG A 118 -11.41 -5.71 18.07
CA ARG A 118 -10.92 -5.77 16.69
C ARG A 118 -9.41 -5.50 16.61
N CYS A 119 -8.94 -4.49 17.35
CA CYS A 119 -7.53 -4.11 17.43
C CYS A 119 -6.64 -5.21 18.05
N ALA A 120 -7.08 -5.84 19.14
CA ALA A 120 -6.38 -6.97 19.75
C ALA A 120 -6.30 -8.18 18.79
N ARG A 121 -7.43 -8.57 18.20
CA ARG A 121 -7.49 -9.69 17.24
C ARG A 121 -6.65 -9.45 15.99
N VAL A 122 -6.66 -8.25 15.40
CA VAL A 122 -5.82 -7.97 14.23
C VAL A 122 -4.34 -7.99 14.61
N CYS A 123 -3.98 -7.48 15.79
CA CYS A 123 -2.59 -7.47 16.26
C CYS A 123 -2.05 -8.90 16.49
N GLN A 124 -2.86 -9.78 17.07
CA GLN A 124 -2.49 -11.15 17.42
C GLN A 124 -2.61 -12.12 16.25
N LYS A 125 -3.78 -12.15 15.61
CA LYS A 125 -4.15 -13.22 14.66
C LYS A 125 -3.68 -12.92 13.24
N VAL A 126 -3.70 -11.65 12.84
CA VAL A 126 -3.30 -11.23 11.49
C VAL A 126 -1.83 -10.80 11.47
N ARG A 127 -1.45 -9.87 12.36
CA ARG A 127 -0.10 -9.30 12.36
C ARG A 127 0.92 -10.11 13.14
N LYS A 128 0.49 -11.03 14.02
CA LYS A 128 1.35 -11.87 14.87
C LYS A 128 2.37 -11.05 15.67
N VAL A 129 1.93 -9.90 16.19
CA VAL A 129 2.78 -9.00 17.01
C VAL A 129 2.42 -9.10 18.49
N ASN A 130 1.14 -9.22 18.83
CA ASN A 130 0.66 -9.29 20.22
C ASN A 130 1.05 -8.07 21.10
N ALA A 131 1.16 -6.89 20.50
CA ALA A 131 1.51 -5.65 21.20
C ALA A 131 0.35 -5.03 22.01
N ILE A 132 -0.90 -5.38 21.70
CA ILE A 132 -2.09 -4.89 22.42
C ILE A 132 -3.09 -6.03 22.66
N ASP A 133 -3.70 -6.03 23.83
CA ASP A 133 -4.78 -6.93 24.23
C ASP A 133 -5.64 -6.31 25.33
N TYR A 134 -6.65 -7.03 25.82
CA TYR A 134 -7.41 -6.67 27.00
C TYR A 134 -6.50 -6.66 28.24
N GLN A 135 -6.46 -5.51 28.90
CA GLN A 135 -5.77 -5.29 30.16
C GLN A 135 -6.80 -4.88 31.23
N LYS A 136 -6.45 -5.10 32.50
CA LYS A 136 -7.30 -4.73 33.64
C LYS A 136 -6.52 -3.85 34.60
N LYS A 137 -7.08 -2.69 34.94
CA LYS A 137 -6.50 -1.74 35.90
C LYS A 137 -7.61 -1.10 36.72
N ASN A 138 -7.44 -1.05 38.04
CA ASN A 138 -8.39 -0.45 38.98
C ASN A 138 -9.84 -0.95 38.79
N GLY A 139 -10.02 -2.24 38.50
CA GLY A 139 -11.33 -2.84 38.27
C GLY A 139 -11.93 -2.61 36.87
N GLU A 140 -11.33 -1.75 36.04
CA GLU A 140 -11.78 -1.47 34.67
C GLU A 140 -10.95 -2.23 33.63
N VAL A 141 -11.60 -2.63 32.54
CA VAL A 141 -10.96 -3.31 31.40
C VAL A 141 -10.74 -2.30 30.28
N TYR A 142 -9.55 -2.33 29.68
CA TYR A 142 -9.18 -1.48 28.54
C TYR A 142 -8.34 -2.24 27.54
N ILE A 143 -8.14 -1.68 26.34
CA ILE A 143 -7.17 -2.21 25.38
C ILE A 143 -5.84 -1.53 25.64
N GLY A 144 -4.81 -2.32 25.90
CA GLY A 144 -3.48 -1.82 26.20
C GLY A 144 -2.41 -2.83 25.87
N SER A 145 -1.18 -2.35 25.91
CA SER A 145 0.01 -3.19 25.93
C SER A 145 0.12 -3.96 27.25
N PRO A 146 0.74 -5.15 27.23
CA PRO A 146 1.09 -5.88 28.45
C PRO A 146 1.95 -5.03 29.39
N HIS A 147 1.74 -5.18 30.70
CA HIS A 147 2.51 -4.50 31.76
C HIS A 147 2.51 -2.97 31.70
N GLU A 148 1.48 -2.36 31.10
CA GLU A 148 1.32 -0.89 31.02
C GLU A 148 2.46 -0.15 30.29
N LYS A 149 3.28 -0.86 29.51
CA LYS A 149 4.37 -0.27 28.71
C LYS A 149 3.82 0.69 27.65
N LEU A 150 4.62 1.62 27.14
CA LEU A 150 4.23 2.33 25.92
C LEU A 150 4.26 1.36 24.74
N LEU A 151 3.50 1.64 23.66
CA LEU A 151 3.52 0.75 22.49
C LEU A 151 4.92 0.66 21.87
N ILE A 152 5.69 1.74 21.96
CA ILE A 152 7.09 1.76 21.50
C ILE A 152 7.98 0.79 22.28
N ASP A 153 7.64 0.51 23.54
CA ASP A 153 8.36 -0.40 24.43
C ASP A 153 7.72 -1.81 24.51
N ALA A 154 6.62 -2.03 23.78
CA ALA A 154 5.80 -3.24 23.81
C ALA A 154 5.86 -4.03 22.50
N ASP A 155 7.02 -4.02 21.81
CA ASP A 155 7.27 -4.69 20.53
C ASP A 155 6.30 -4.30 19.40
N CYS A 156 5.63 -3.14 19.53
CA CYS A 156 4.69 -2.68 18.49
C CYS A 156 5.45 -2.34 17.21
N LYS A 157 5.07 -3.00 16.11
CA LYS A 157 5.61 -2.68 14.77
C LYS A 157 5.06 -1.38 14.18
N PHE A 158 4.11 -0.71 14.84
CA PHE A 158 3.41 0.48 14.35
C PHE A 158 2.81 0.33 12.93
N CYS A 159 2.28 -0.86 12.62
CA CYS A 159 1.73 -1.17 11.29
C CYS A 159 0.37 -0.50 10.98
N GLY A 160 -0.23 0.25 11.93
CA GLY A 160 -1.52 0.95 11.74
C GLY A 160 -2.77 0.06 11.63
N ALA A 161 -2.65 -1.27 11.57
CA ALA A 161 -3.80 -2.16 11.37
C ALA A 161 -4.89 -2.02 12.47
N CYS A 162 -4.49 -1.71 13.70
CA CYS A 162 -5.42 -1.47 14.80
C CYS A 162 -6.21 -0.15 14.64
N VAL A 163 -5.63 0.85 13.99
CA VAL A 163 -6.25 2.14 13.67
C VAL A 163 -7.29 1.95 12.57
N GLU A 164 -6.92 1.25 11.50
CA GLU A 164 -7.81 0.99 10.36
C GLU A 164 -9.07 0.24 10.74
N ILE A 165 -8.96 -0.75 11.63
CA ILE A 165 -10.08 -1.61 12.01
C ILE A 165 -10.94 -1.06 13.16
N CYS A 166 -10.51 0.05 13.78
CA CYS A 166 -11.20 0.62 14.93
C CYS A 166 -12.57 1.19 14.48
N PRO A 167 -13.71 0.75 15.06
CA PRO A 167 -15.02 1.26 14.66
C PRO A 167 -15.33 2.65 15.27
N THR A 168 -14.53 3.10 16.23
CA THR A 168 -14.72 4.36 16.97
C THR A 168 -13.49 5.26 16.86
N GLY A 169 -13.47 6.38 17.60
CA GLY A 169 -12.34 7.31 17.67
C GLY A 169 -11.25 6.92 18.68
N ALA A 170 -11.17 5.65 19.08
CA ALA A 170 -10.26 5.20 20.14
C ALA A 170 -8.81 5.01 19.67
N LEU A 171 -8.62 4.66 18.40
CA LEU A 171 -7.31 4.57 17.75
C LEU A 171 -7.40 5.37 16.46
N MET A 172 -6.60 6.41 16.33
CA MET A 172 -6.66 7.37 15.21
C MET A 172 -5.26 7.81 14.83
N ASP A 173 -4.94 7.81 13.54
CA ASP A 173 -3.69 8.42 13.06
C ASP A 173 -3.56 9.86 13.54
N LYS A 174 -2.31 10.27 13.80
CA LYS A 174 -2.02 11.68 14.13
C LYS A 174 -2.37 12.56 12.93
N LYS A 175 -3.17 13.59 13.19
CA LYS A 175 -3.61 14.54 12.14
C LYS A 175 -2.43 15.20 11.43
N GLU A 176 -1.35 15.48 12.17
CA GLU A 176 -0.12 16.09 11.64
C GLU A 176 0.58 15.21 10.59
N LEU A 177 0.37 13.89 10.63
CA LEU A 177 1.01 12.93 9.72
C LEU A 177 0.14 12.58 8.52
N ILE A 178 -1.10 13.08 8.46
CA ILE A 178 -2.03 12.85 7.37
C ILE A 178 -2.29 14.17 6.67
N ASP A 179 -1.88 14.25 5.41
CA ASP A 179 -2.29 15.31 4.52
C ASP A 179 -3.81 15.18 4.23
N LEU A 180 -4.61 15.99 4.92
CA LEU A 180 -6.08 15.97 4.81
C LEU A 180 -6.59 16.45 3.45
N ASN A 181 -5.73 17.08 2.63
CA ASN A 181 -6.08 17.47 1.26
C ASN A 181 -5.92 16.30 0.28
N LYS A 182 -5.26 15.21 0.69
CA LYS A 182 -5.11 14.00 -0.11
C LYS A 182 -6.18 12.99 0.26
N ASN A 183 -6.50 12.10 -0.70
CA ASN A 183 -7.35 10.96 -0.39
C ASN A 183 -6.64 10.05 0.63
N LYS A 184 -7.44 9.27 1.38
CA LYS A 184 -6.95 8.45 2.50
C LYS A 184 -5.88 7.43 2.06
N GLU A 185 -6.05 6.81 0.90
CA GLU A 185 -5.12 5.79 0.40
C GLU A 185 -3.73 6.37 0.13
N THR A 186 -3.68 7.52 -0.55
CA THR A 186 -2.45 8.26 -0.82
C THR A 186 -1.74 8.69 0.47
N ALA A 187 -2.48 9.14 1.48
CA ALA A 187 -1.90 9.58 2.74
C ALA A 187 -1.34 8.40 3.58
N LEU A 188 -1.95 7.21 3.49
CA LEU A 188 -1.53 6.05 4.27
C LEU A 188 -0.35 5.29 3.64
N VAL A 189 -0.22 5.32 2.31
CA VAL A 189 0.84 4.63 1.56
C VAL A 189 1.67 5.62 0.72
N PRO A 190 2.40 6.54 1.37
CA PRO A 190 3.10 7.60 0.66
C PRO A 190 4.19 7.06 -0.28
N CYS A 191 4.85 5.96 0.08
CA CYS A 191 5.91 5.37 -0.74
C CYS A 191 5.43 5.00 -2.16
N ARG A 192 4.20 4.48 -2.30
CA ARG A 192 3.60 4.15 -3.61
C ARG A 192 3.29 5.41 -4.41
N ASN A 193 2.70 6.41 -3.77
CA ASN A 193 2.28 7.65 -4.44
C ASN A 193 3.47 8.53 -4.85
N THR A 194 4.52 8.56 -4.03
CA THR A 194 5.73 9.33 -4.30
C THR A 194 6.62 8.66 -5.36
N CYS A 195 6.44 7.35 -5.60
CA CYS A 195 7.12 6.69 -6.69
C CYS A 195 6.54 7.17 -8.04
N PRO A 196 7.37 7.72 -8.96
CA PRO A 196 6.88 8.17 -10.27
C PRO A 196 6.22 7.07 -11.12
N ALA A 197 6.58 5.80 -10.87
CA ALA A 197 6.01 4.65 -11.55
C ALA A 197 4.76 4.05 -10.86
N GLY A 198 4.43 4.52 -9.64
CA GLY A 198 3.30 3.99 -8.86
C GLY A 198 3.42 2.50 -8.49
N THR A 199 4.65 1.99 -8.36
CA THR A 199 4.93 0.57 -8.04
C THR A 199 4.38 0.19 -6.66
N ASP A 200 3.93 -1.06 -6.49
CA ASP A 200 3.38 -1.54 -5.23
C ASP A 200 4.48 -1.93 -4.22
N ILE A 201 5.04 -0.89 -3.61
CA ILE A 201 6.14 -0.99 -2.64
C ILE A 201 5.80 -1.84 -1.42
N PRO A 202 4.67 -1.64 -0.73
CA PRO A 202 4.32 -2.46 0.42
C PRO A 202 4.27 -3.96 0.09
N THR A 203 3.73 -4.31 -1.08
CA THR A 203 3.58 -5.71 -1.47
C THR A 203 4.92 -6.38 -1.73
N TYR A 204 5.81 -5.80 -2.55
CA TYR A 204 7.09 -6.47 -2.80
C TYR A 204 7.99 -6.49 -1.55
N ILE A 205 7.95 -5.47 -0.68
CA ILE A 205 8.73 -5.50 0.58
C ILE A 205 8.24 -6.64 1.48
N ARG A 206 6.92 -6.85 1.57
CA ARG A 206 6.37 -7.99 2.31
C ARG A 206 6.87 -9.32 1.73
N LEU A 207 6.89 -9.46 0.40
CA LEU A 207 7.37 -10.67 -0.26
C LEU A 207 8.86 -10.90 -0.03
N VAL A 208 9.69 -9.84 -0.06
CA VAL A 208 11.10 -9.91 0.30
C VAL A 208 11.27 -10.38 1.75
N ASN A 209 10.51 -9.83 2.70
CA ASN A 209 10.53 -10.27 4.09
C ASN A 209 10.08 -11.74 4.27
N GLU A 210 9.23 -12.25 3.37
CA GLU A 210 8.80 -13.66 3.35
C GLU A 210 9.78 -14.59 2.60
N GLY A 211 10.92 -14.07 2.09
CA GLY A 211 11.89 -14.84 1.31
C GLY A 211 11.41 -15.20 -0.11
N LYS A 212 10.36 -14.54 -0.60
CA LYS A 212 9.71 -14.79 -1.89
C LYS A 212 10.19 -13.80 -2.95
N TYR A 213 11.47 -13.88 -3.30
CA TYR A 213 12.13 -12.89 -4.16
C TYR A 213 11.61 -12.89 -5.59
N SER A 214 11.34 -14.06 -6.16
CA SER A 214 10.75 -14.15 -7.51
C SER A 214 9.35 -13.54 -7.60
N GLU A 215 8.53 -13.73 -6.57
CA GLU A 215 7.22 -13.08 -6.46
C GLU A 215 7.36 -11.57 -6.27
N ALA A 216 8.32 -11.12 -5.46
CA ALA A 216 8.62 -9.70 -5.30
C ALA A 216 9.05 -9.06 -6.63
N THR A 217 9.94 -9.72 -7.38
CA THR A 217 10.41 -9.26 -8.70
C THR A 217 9.27 -9.24 -9.71
N ALA A 218 8.33 -10.18 -9.66
CA ALA A 218 7.13 -10.14 -10.49
C ALA A 218 6.28 -8.88 -10.23
N VAL A 219 6.04 -8.54 -8.96
CA VAL A 219 5.31 -7.32 -8.57
C VAL A 219 6.06 -6.06 -9.01
N ILE A 220 7.39 -6.02 -8.83
CA ILE A 220 8.24 -4.92 -9.27
C ILE A 220 8.11 -4.70 -10.80
N ARG A 221 8.18 -5.79 -11.58
CA ARG A 221 8.13 -5.76 -13.05
C ARG A 221 6.74 -5.49 -13.64
N GLU A 222 5.69 -5.41 -12.83
CA GLU A 222 4.39 -4.90 -13.30
C GLU A 222 4.49 -3.45 -13.80
N LYS A 223 5.30 -2.64 -13.11
CA LYS A 223 5.45 -1.20 -13.37
C LYS A 223 6.85 -0.79 -13.84
N LEU A 224 7.87 -1.62 -13.58
CA LEU A 224 9.26 -1.28 -13.86
C LEU A 224 9.85 -2.25 -14.90
N PRO A 225 10.07 -1.83 -16.15
CA PRO A 225 10.71 -2.66 -17.18
C PRO A 225 12.19 -2.95 -16.90
N ILE A 226 12.89 -2.00 -16.25
CA ILE A 226 14.34 -2.02 -16.01
C ILE A 226 14.69 -1.89 -14.51
N PRO A 227 14.17 -2.78 -13.64
CA PRO A 227 14.26 -2.62 -12.21
C PRO A 227 15.68 -2.71 -11.65
N LYS A 228 16.60 -3.47 -12.26
CA LYS A 228 18.00 -3.57 -11.83
C LYS A 228 18.72 -2.25 -11.99
N ILE A 229 18.58 -1.59 -13.14
CA ILE A 229 19.07 -0.21 -13.36
C ILE A 229 18.52 0.72 -12.27
N LEU A 230 17.21 0.68 -12.01
CA LEU A 230 16.60 1.50 -10.95
C LEU A 230 17.08 1.14 -9.54
N GLY A 231 17.49 -0.10 -9.29
CA GLY A 231 18.14 -0.51 -8.03
C GLY A 231 19.46 0.24 -7.79
N HIS A 232 20.23 0.51 -8.84
CA HIS A 232 21.51 1.23 -8.72
C HIS A 232 21.36 2.76 -8.65
N ILE A 233 20.46 3.36 -9.44
CA ILE A 233 20.47 4.80 -9.69
C ILE A 233 19.24 5.57 -9.22
N CYS A 234 18.19 4.89 -8.71
CA CYS A 234 16.99 5.59 -8.25
C CYS A 234 17.33 6.55 -7.09
N SER A 235 16.76 7.76 -7.15
CA SER A 235 16.83 8.78 -6.10
C SER A 235 15.88 8.52 -4.93
N HIS A 236 15.18 7.38 -4.94
CA HIS A 236 14.36 6.86 -3.84
C HIS A 236 13.50 7.90 -3.09
N PRO A 237 12.70 8.74 -3.79
CA PRO A 237 11.87 9.75 -3.13
C PRO A 237 10.81 9.10 -2.21
N CYS A 238 10.46 7.84 -2.49
CA CYS A 238 9.59 7.02 -1.64
C CYS A 238 10.16 6.75 -0.23
N GLU A 239 11.48 6.78 -0.04
CA GLU A 239 12.11 6.60 1.27
C GLU A 239 12.04 7.88 2.10
N ALA A 240 12.18 9.05 1.48
CA ALA A 240 12.08 10.35 2.15
C ALA A 240 10.71 10.55 2.82
N GLU A 241 9.64 10.09 2.16
CA GLU A 241 8.25 10.19 2.68
C GLU A 241 7.82 8.96 3.50
N CYS A 242 8.75 8.06 3.85
CA CYS A 242 8.40 6.82 4.53
C CYS A 242 7.91 7.10 5.96
N ARG A 243 6.65 6.73 6.27
CA ARG A 243 6.07 6.87 7.62
C ARG A 243 6.91 6.22 8.72
N ARG A 244 7.68 5.18 8.38
CA ARG A 244 8.54 4.47 9.33
C ARG A 244 9.63 5.38 9.92
N GLY A 245 10.05 6.44 9.21
CA GLY A 245 10.97 7.45 9.72
C GLY A 245 10.45 8.22 10.95
N ASN A 246 9.14 8.24 11.22
CA ASN A 246 8.58 8.79 12.46
C ASN A 246 8.67 7.83 13.65
N VAL A 247 9.03 6.56 13.41
CA VAL A 247 9.18 5.53 14.44
C VAL A 247 10.65 5.25 14.69
N ASN A 248 11.40 5.01 13.61
CA ASN A 248 12.85 4.85 13.64
C ASN A 248 13.46 5.38 12.33
N GLU A 249 13.77 4.52 11.37
CA GLU A 249 14.41 4.89 10.10
C GLU A 249 13.51 4.52 8.91
N PRO A 250 13.58 5.27 7.80
CA PRO A 250 12.98 4.85 6.55
C PRO A 250 13.43 3.46 6.12
N ILE A 251 12.54 2.74 5.45
CA ILE A 251 12.89 1.46 4.85
C ILE A 251 13.81 1.71 3.65
N SER A 252 14.87 0.92 3.48
CA SER A 252 15.76 0.94 2.31
C SER A 252 15.09 0.31 1.09
N ILE A 253 14.04 0.96 0.59
CA ILE A 253 13.18 0.50 -0.50
C ILE A 253 13.98 0.20 -1.78
N ARG A 254 14.93 1.06 -2.15
CA ARG A 254 15.77 0.87 -3.35
C ARG A 254 16.63 -0.38 -3.22
N GLU A 255 17.27 -0.56 -2.07
CA GLU A 255 18.14 -1.72 -1.82
C GLU A 255 17.33 -3.02 -1.78
N LEU A 256 16.17 -3.03 -1.13
CA LEU A 256 15.29 -4.21 -1.14
C LEU A 256 14.79 -4.56 -2.54
N LYS A 257 14.57 -3.57 -3.40
CA LYS A 257 14.23 -3.80 -4.81
C LYS A 257 15.40 -4.42 -5.57
N LEU A 258 16.61 -3.88 -5.41
CA LEU A 258 17.80 -4.44 -6.04
C LEU A 258 18.04 -5.88 -5.57
N PHE A 259 18.01 -6.10 -4.26
CA PHE A 259 18.15 -7.40 -3.64
C PHE A 259 17.12 -8.41 -4.17
N ALA A 260 15.84 -8.04 -4.28
CA ALA A 260 14.81 -8.92 -4.83
C ALA A 260 15.11 -9.35 -6.27
N VAL A 261 15.56 -8.39 -7.10
CA VAL A 261 15.86 -8.62 -8.53
C VAL A 261 17.11 -9.48 -8.69
N GLU A 262 18.15 -9.26 -7.88
CA GLU A 262 19.39 -10.04 -7.91
C GLU A 262 19.22 -11.47 -7.37
N ASN A 263 18.20 -11.72 -6.55
CA ASN A 263 17.89 -13.04 -6.00
C ASN A 263 16.66 -13.69 -6.68
N ASP A 264 16.30 -13.27 -7.89
CA ASP A 264 15.18 -13.86 -8.65
C ASP A 264 15.61 -15.16 -9.36
N GLU A 265 15.76 -16.23 -8.59
CA GLU A 265 16.22 -17.53 -9.13
C GLU A 265 15.21 -18.21 -10.06
N LYS A 266 13.91 -17.99 -9.85
CA LYS A 266 12.84 -18.71 -10.57
C LYS A 266 12.29 -17.96 -11.78
N GLU A 267 12.56 -16.66 -11.87
CA GLU A 267 12.11 -15.75 -12.93
C GLU A 267 10.62 -15.91 -13.28
N ILE A 268 9.76 -16.07 -12.27
CA ILE A 268 8.34 -16.43 -12.48
C ILE A 268 7.60 -15.39 -13.31
N TRP A 269 8.05 -14.13 -13.26
CA TRP A 269 7.52 -13.02 -14.03
C TRP A 269 7.65 -13.26 -15.53
N LYS A 270 8.69 -13.99 -16.00
CA LYS A 270 8.83 -14.34 -17.41
C LYS A 270 7.68 -15.24 -17.85
N LYS A 271 7.29 -16.23 -17.04
CA LYS A 271 6.18 -17.15 -17.36
C LYS A 271 4.82 -16.46 -17.26
N ASN A 272 4.65 -15.58 -16.27
CA ASN A 272 3.41 -14.88 -16.01
C ASN A 272 3.23 -13.59 -16.83
N ARG A 273 4.21 -13.21 -17.65
CA ARG A 273 4.11 -12.02 -18.49
C ARG A 273 2.97 -12.19 -19.49
N LYS A 274 2.04 -11.24 -19.49
CA LYS A 274 1.00 -11.16 -20.52
C LYS A 274 1.54 -10.39 -21.73
N GLN A 275 1.48 -11.03 -22.89
CA GLN A 275 1.70 -10.41 -24.20
C GLN A 275 0.44 -10.65 -25.03
N LEU A 276 -0.14 -9.57 -25.55
CA LEU A 276 -1.35 -9.64 -26.36
C LEU A 276 -1.02 -10.17 -27.77
N PRO A 277 -2.01 -10.75 -28.48
CA PRO A 277 -1.84 -11.18 -29.85
C PRO A 277 -1.36 -10.05 -30.77
N PRO A 278 -0.66 -10.37 -31.88
CA PRO A 278 -0.20 -9.38 -32.84
C PRO A 278 -1.33 -8.49 -33.35
N THR A 279 -1.12 -7.19 -33.26
CA THR A 279 -2.06 -6.16 -33.73
C THR A 279 -1.91 -5.85 -35.22
N GLY A 280 -0.81 -6.31 -35.84
CA GLY A 280 -0.40 -5.94 -37.19
C GLY A 280 0.16 -4.52 -37.33
N LYS A 281 0.28 -3.77 -36.22
CA LYS A 281 0.80 -2.40 -36.19
C LYS A 281 2.30 -2.37 -35.92
N LYS A 282 3.02 -1.51 -36.64
CA LYS A 282 4.47 -1.30 -36.53
C LYS A 282 4.78 0.02 -35.82
N VAL A 283 5.69 -0.03 -34.84
CA VAL A 283 6.13 1.14 -34.07
C VAL A 283 7.65 1.30 -34.14
N GLY A 284 8.09 2.46 -34.60
CA GLY A 284 9.50 2.84 -34.65
C GLY A 284 9.85 3.71 -33.45
N ILE A 285 10.89 3.36 -32.71
CA ILE A 285 11.33 4.14 -31.54
C ILE A 285 12.73 4.66 -31.82
N ILE A 286 12.94 5.97 -31.68
CA ILE A 286 14.24 6.61 -31.92
C ILE A 286 14.89 6.89 -30.55
N GLY A 287 15.95 6.15 -30.23
CA GLY A 287 16.73 6.23 -28.99
C GLY A 287 16.47 5.03 -28.07
N ALA A 288 17.55 4.33 -27.68
CA ALA A 288 17.54 3.19 -26.76
C ALA A 288 17.87 3.60 -25.31
N GLY A 289 17.45 4.79 -24.89
CA GLY A 289 17.50 5.22 -23.50
C GLY A 289 16.36 4.64 -22.64
N PRO A 290 16.26 4.98 -21.34
CA PRO A 290 15.24 4.44 -20.44
C PRO A 290 13.80 4.62 -20.94
N ALA A 291 13.50 5.77 -21.55
CA ALA A 291 12.19 6.06 -22.13
C ALA A 291 11.88 5.15 -23.32
N GLY A 292 12.82 5.03 -24.27
CA GLY A 292 12.66 4.19 -25.47
C GLY A 292 12.56 2.70 -25.12
N LEU A 293 13.43 2.21 -24.24
CA LEU A 293 13.41 0.82 -23.76
C LEU A 293 12.10 0.49 -23.02
N SER A 294 11.64 1.39 -22.13
CA SER A 294 10.39 1.19 -21.40
C SER A 294 9.18 1.20 -22.33
N ALA A 295 9.15 2.14 -23.29
CA ALA A 295 8.09 2.21 -24.29
C ALA A 295 8.08 0.94 -25.16
N ALA A 296 9.24 0.49 -25.61
CA ALA A 296 9.37 -0.72 -26.41
C ALA A 296 8.83 -1.94 -25.67
N TYR A 297 9.18 -2.08 -24.40
CA TYR A 297 8.70 -3.16 -23.55
C TYR A 297 7.16 -3.19 -23.45
N TYR A 298 6.53 -2.05 -23.17
CA TYR A 298 5.07 -1.99 -23.04
C TYR A 298 4.35 -2.15 -24.37
N LEU A 299 4.83 -1.51 -25.44
CA LEU A 299 4.24 -1.62 -26.78
C LEU A 299 4.30 -3.06 -27.31
N LYS A 300 5.43 -3.75 -27.10
CA LYS A 300 5.55 -5.16 -27.49
C LYS A 300 4.59 -6.05 -26.72
N LYS A 301 4.38 -5.79 -25.41
CA LYS A 301 3.36 -6.48 -24.61
C LYS A 301 1.93 -6.22 -25.08
N GLN A 302 1.65 -5.08 -25.71
CA GLN A 302 0.35 -4.81 -26.34
C GLN A 302 0.19 -5.47 -27.73
N GLY A 303 1.20 -6.22 -28.19
CA GLY A 303 1.12 -6.96 -29.47
C GLY A 303 1.54 -6.14 -30.69
N HIS A 304 2.22 -5.01 -30.50
CA HIS A 304 2.79 -4.25 -31.62
C HIS A 304 4.12 -4.85 -32.07
N ASP A 305 4.45 -4.68 -33.35
CA ASP A 305 5.79 -4.94 -33.86
C ASP A 305 6.65 -3.70 -33.60
N VAL A 306 7.79 -3.87 -32.93
CA VAL A 306 8.55 -2.75 -32.35
C VAL A 306 10.02 -2.86 -32.70
N THR A 307 10.55 -1.81 -33.34
CA THR A 307 11.98 -1.67 -33.63
C THR A 307 12.49 -0.36 -33.00
N VAL A 308 13.58 -0.47 -32.24
CA VAL A 308 14.28 0.65 -31.60
C VAL A 308 15.55 0.95 -32.38
N TYR A 309 15.74 2.20 -32.79
CA TYR A 309 16.92 2.69 -33.48
C TYR A 309 17.79 3.52 -32.54
N GLU A 310 19.05 3.13 -32.39
CA GLU A 310 20.01 3.80 -31.53
C GLU A 310 21.21 4.30 -32.35
N ALA A 311 21.57 5.56 -32.16
CA ALA A 311 22.67 6.19 -32.88
C ALA A 311 24.04 5.69 -32.41
N LEU A 312 24.17 5.35 -31.13
CA LEU A 312 25.40 4.84 -30.52
C LEU A 312 25.58 3.33 -30.78
N PRO A 313 26.81 2.80 -30.62
CA PRO A 313 27.08 1.36 -30.73
C PRO A 313 26.50 0.53 -29.58
N TYR A 314 25.85 1.16 -28.61
CA TYR A 314 25.33 0.52 -27.40
C TYR A 314 24.01 1.14 -26.95
N VAL A 315 23.27 0.39 -26.14
CA VAL A 315 21.99 0.80 -25.54
C VAL A 315 22.16 1.50 -24.20
N GLY A 316 21.10 2.14 -23.70
CA GLY A 316 21.04 2.78 -22.38
C GLY A 316 20.98 4.31 -22.42
N GLY A 317 21.33 4.94 -23.54
CA GLY A 317 21.30 6.41 -23.67
C GLY A 317 22.05 7.09 -22.51
N MET A 318 21.43 8.08 -21.87
CA MET A 318 22.05 8.83 -20.76
C MET A 318 22.40 7.98 -19.53
N THR A 319 21.73 6.86 -19.26
CA THR A 319 22.16 5.99 -18.14
C THR A 319 23.50 5.33 -18.43
N ARG A 320 23.83 5.13 -19.71
CA ARG A 320 25.14 4.62 -20.12
C ARG A 320 26.17 5.73 -20.31
N VAL A 321 25.83 6.82 -20.99
CA VAL A 321 26.85 7.83 -21.33
C VAL A 321 27.08 8.88 -20.25
N GLY A 322 26.09 9.11 -19.38
CA GLY A 322 26.16 10.15 -18.35
C GLY A 322 26.48 9.63 -16.95
N ILE A 323 26.05 8.42 -16.60
CA ILE A 323 26.25 7.88 -15.25
C ILE A 323 27.57 7.10 -15.18
N PRO A 324 28.44 7.38 -14.19
CA PRO A 324 29.69 6.64 -14.01
C PRO A 324 29.48 5.14 -13.78
N GLU A 325 30.41 4.32 -14.30
CA GLU A 325 30.30 2.86 -14.28
C GLU A 325 30.30 2.25 -12.87
N TYR A 326 31.07 2.82 -11.94
CA TYR A 326 31.06 2.38 -10.53
C TYR A 326 29.69 2.57 -9.85
N ARG A 327 28.84 3.44 -10.40
CA ARG A 327 27.48 3.68 -9.89
C ARG A 327 26.45 2.86 -10.65
N LEU A 328 26.63 2.67 -11.96
CA LEU A 328 25.79 1.85 -12.81
C LEU A 328 26.65 1.04 -13.78
N PRO A 329 26.93 -0.24 -13.45
CA PRO A 329 27.71 -1.13 -14.29
C PRO A 329 27.10 -1.28 -15.69
N ARG A 330 27.95 -1.40 -16.72
CA ARG A 330 27.50 -1.44 -18.14
C ARG A 330 26.85 -2.75 -18.51
N ASP A 331 27.31 -3.83 -17.91
CA ASP A 331 26.72 -5.17 -18.00
C ASP A 331 25.27 -5.19 -17.49
N VAL A 332 24.95 -4.49 -16.40
CA VAL A 332 23.57 -4.35 -15.89
C VAL A 332 22.65 -3.69 -16.91
N ILE A 333 23.15 -2.68 -17.65
CA ILE A 333 22.38 -2.02 -18.71
C ILE A 333 22.12 -2.98 -19.87
N GLU A 334 23.14 -3.73 -20.30
CA GLU A 334 23.02 -4.71 -21.37
C GLU A 334 22.10 -5.88 -20.99
N GLU A 335 22.17 -6.37 -19.76
CA GLU A 335 21.31 -7.43 -19.23
C GLU A 335 19.83 -7.04 -19.32
N GLU A 336 19.45 -5.87 -18.79
CA GLU A 336 18.07 -5.40 -18.84
C GLU A 336 17.60 -5.10 -20.27
N ALA A 337 18.48 -4.62 -21.14
CA ALA A 337 18.15 -4.44 -22.55
C ALA A 337 17.97 -5.77 -23.30
N ASN A 338 18.74 -6.80 -22.96
CA ASN A 338 18.60 -8.13 -23.54
C ASN A 338 17.28 -8.79 -23.14
N LEU A 339 16.82 -8.59 -21.90
CA LEU A 339 15.47 -9.02 -21.47
C LEU A 339 14.35 -8.37 -22.32
N ILE A 340 14.55 -7.14 -22.79
CA ILE A 340 13.61 -6.46 -23.70
C ILE A 340 13.71 -7.05 -25.12
N LYS A 341 14.89 -7.45 -25.58
CA LYS A 341 15.04 -8.19 -26.85
C LYS A 341 14.39 -9.57 -26.78
N GLU A 342 14.48 -10.28 -25.66
CA GLU A 342 13.89 -11.61 -25.45
C GLU A 342 12.35 -11.63 -25.62
N ILE A 343 11.66 -10.52 -25.39
CA ILE A 343 10.21 -10.42 -25.64
C ILE A 343 9.87 -10.09 -27.11
N GLY A 344 10.88 -10.00 -27.97
CA GLY A 344 10.76 -9.80 -29.42
C GLY A 344 10.81 -8.34 -29.87
N VAL A 345 11.40 -7.44 -29.07
CA VAL A 345 11.76 -6.09 -29.54
C VAL A 345 13.05 -6.17 -30.35
N GLU A 346 13.05 -5.60 -31.54
CA GLU A 346 14.26 -5.42 -32.33
C GLU A 346 14.98 -4.15 -31.89
N ILE A 347 16.30 -4.21 -31.69
CA ILE A 347 17.11 -3.03 -31.35
C ILE A 347 18.28 -2.96 -32.34
N VAL A 348 18.32 -1.87 -33.11
CA VAL A 348 19.33 -1.61 -34.14
C VAL A 348 20.22 -0.45 -33.67
N THR A 349 21.44 -0.79 -33.24
CA THR A 349 22.49 0.18 -32.86
C THR A 349 23.25 0.70 -34.09
N ASN A 350 24.06 1.74 -33.91
CA ASN A 350 24.79 2.43 -35.00
C ASN A 350 23.88 2.95 -36.13
N LYS A 351 22.60 3.20 -35.85
CA LYS A 351 21.63 3.71 -36.81
C LYS A 351 21.00 4.99 -36.28
N ARG A 352 21.59 6.12 -36.68
CA ARG A 352 21.04 7.45 -36.42
C ARG A 352 19.86 7.70 -37.38
N ILE A 353 18.73 8.12 -36.83
CA ILE A 353 17.58 8.59 -37.59
C ILE A 353 17.58 10.12 -37.53
N GLU A 354 17.84 10.77 -38.66
CA GLU A 354 17.86 12.24 -38.75
C GLU A 354 16.44 12.82 -38.90
N ASN A 355 15.57 12.12 -39.61
CA ASN A 355 14.18 12.53 -39.83
C ASN A 355 13.23 11.35 -39.54
N PHE A 356 12.28 11.55 -38.63
CA PHE A 356 11.28 10.52 -38.27
C PHE A 356 10.36 10.14 -39.44
N GLU A 357 10.17 11.03 -40.42
CA GLU A 357 9.37 10.76 -41.61
C GLU A 357 9.92 9.59 -42.43
N SER A 358 11.24 9.32 -42.36
CA SER A 358 11.83 8.17 -43.06
C SER A 358 11.19 6.86 -42.57
N LEU A 359 10.94 6.75 -41.26
CA LEU A 359 10.30 5.57 -40.67
C LEU A 359 8.82 5.50 -41.06
N LEU A 360 8.11 6.62 -41.11
CA LEU A 360 6.71 6.62 -41.59
C LEU A 360 6.63 6.15 -43.05
N ASN A 361 7.55 6.60 -43.90
CA ASN A 361 7.65 6.19 -45.30
C ASN A 361 8.07 4.72 -45.46
N GLU A 362 8.84 4.16 -44.51
CA GLU A 362 9.16 2.73 -44.42
C GLU A 362 7.96 1.87 -43.95
N GLY A 363 6.81 2.49 -43.66
CA GLY A 363 5.56 1.81 -43.33
C GLY A 363 5.33 1.57 -41.83
N TYR A 364 5.99 2.34 -40.96
CA TYR A 364 5.66 2.36 -39.53
C TYR A 364 4.38 3.16 -39.28
N ASP A 365 3.46 2.63 -38.47
CA ASP A 365 2.21 3.31 -38.14
C ASP A 365 2.42 4.47 -37.14
N VAL A 366 3.39 4.32 -36.23
CA VAL A 366 3.70 5.31 -35.18
C VAL A 366 5.20 5.39 -34.99
N VAL A 367 5.70 6.61 -34.76
CA VAL A 367 7.08 6.86 -34.37
C VAL A 367 7.13 7.56 -33.02
N LEU A 368 7.97 7.06 -32.11
CA LEU A 368 8.25 7.67 -30.81
C LEU A 368 9.69 8.19 -30.78
N ALA A 369 9.85 9.50 -30.59
CA ALA A 369 11.17 10.10 -30.36
C ALA A 369 11.53 10.06 -28.87
N ALA A 370 12.55 9.28 -28.52
CA ALA A 370 13.10 9.10 -27.17
C ALA A 370 14.62 9.41 -27.12
N ILE A 371 15.04 10.43 -27.88
CA ILE A 371 16.45 10.76 -28.15
C ILE A 371 17.21 11.42 -26.99
N GLY A 372 16.51 11.86 -25.94
CA GLY A 372 17.12 12.54 -24.80
C GLY A 372 17.75 13.90 -25.14
N ALA A 373 18.59 14.40 -24.23
CA ALA A 373 19.27 15.69 -24.35
C ALA A 373 20.79 15.53 -24.19
N HIS A 374 21.48 15.20 -25.28
CA HIS A 374 22.92 14.92 -25.28
C HIS A 374 23.81 16.18 -25.31
N LYS A 375 23.26 17.34 -25.66
CA LYS A 375 24.03 18.59 -25.74
C LYS A 375 24.06 19.28 -24.38
N GLY A 376 25.26 19.49 -23.84
CA GLY A 376 25.47 20.31 -22.64
C GLY A 376 25.30 21.80 -22.91
N ILE A 377 25.11 22.58 -21.83
CA ILE A 377 25.08 24.05 -21.90
C ILE A 377 26.53 24.53 -21.88
N ARG A 378 26.96 25.27 -22.91
CA ARG A 378 28.23 26.01 -22.90
C ARG A 378 27.99 27.39 -22.29
N LEU A 379 28.78 27.76 -21.30
CA LEU A 379 28.72 29.09 -20.69
C LEU A 379 29.20 30.14 -21.70
N PRO A 380 28.55 31.31 -21.87
CA PRO A 380 28.94 32.33 -22.84
C PRO A 380 30.14 33.15 -22.34
N ILE A 381 31.29 32.49 -22.22
CA ILE A 381 32.56 33.07 -21.77
C ILE A 381 33.64 32.86 -22.83
N GLU A 382 34.62 33.76 -22.88
CA GLU A 382 35.77 33.61 -23.77
C GLU A 382 36.51 32.30 -23.47
N GLY A 383 36.84 31.55 -24.53
CA GLY A 383 37.51 30.25 -24.42
C GLY A 383 36.59 29.05 -24.16
N ASN A 384 35.26 29.21 -24.20
CA ASN A 384 34.28 28.12 -24.01
C ASN A 384 34.21 27.10 -25.17
N ASP A 385 34.94 27.36 -26.24
CA ASP A 385 35.01 26.63 -27.50
C ASP A 385 36.42 26.09 -27.79
N LEU A 386 37.36 26.27 -26.86
CA LEU A 386 38.69 25.67 -26.95
C LEU A 386 38.59 24.15 -26.71
N ASP A 387 39.26 23.38 -27.59
CA ASP A 387 39.30 21.91 -27.58
C ASP A 387 40.13 21.33 -26.41
#